data_AF-A0A1Q5SS33-F1
#
_entry.id   AF-A0A1Q5SS33-F1
#
_cell.length_a   1.000
_cell.length_b   1.000
_cell.length_c   1.000
_cell.angle_alpha   90.00
_cell.angle_beta   90.00
_cell.angle_gamma   90.00
#
_symmetry.space_group_name_H-M   'P 1'
#
loop_
_entity.id
_entity.type
_entity.pdbx_description
1 polymer ?
#
loop_
_entity_poly.entity_id
_entity_poly.type
_entity_poly.pdbx_seq_one_letter_code
_entity_poly.pdbx_strand_id
1 'polypeptide(L)' 'MGMSDRILVMSEGRITGEFQRHEATQEKIMTCATGGK' A
#
# COMPACT_ATOMS: atom_id res chain seq x y z
N MET A 1 17.53 3.54 -11.82
CA MET A 1 16.48 3.67 -10.79
C MET A 1 15.14 3.42 -11.48
N GLY A 2 14.71 2.15 -11.50
CA GLY A 2 13.58 1.71 -12.32
C GLY A 2 12.25 2.06 -11.66
N MET A 3 11.48 2.93 -12.30
CA MET A 3 10.11 3.29 -11.92
C MET A 3 9.14 2.14 -12.22
N SER A 4 9.19 1.02 -11.49
CA SER A 4 8.23 -0.07 -11.77
C SER A 4 7.77 -0.93 -10.59
N ASP A 5 8.32 -0.78 -9.38
CA ASP A 5 7.81 -1.52 -8.22
C ASP A 5 6.95 -0.61 -7.30
N ARG A 6 5.78 -0.17 -7.81
CA ARG A 6 4.73 0.47 -6.98
C ARG A 6 3.72 -0.60 -6.54
N ILE A 7 3.48 -0.66 -5.24
CA ILE A 7 2.50 -1.53 -4.59
C ILE A 7 1.31 -0.66 -4.22
N LEU A 8 0.15 -0.96 -4.82
CA LEU A 8 -1.12 -0.29 -4.52
C LEU A 8 -1.93 -1.18 -3.57
N VAL A 9 -2.47 -0.58 -2.52
CA VAL A 9 -3.39 -1.23 -1.59
C VAL A 9 -4.80 -0.74 -1.90
N MET A 10 -5.73 -1.68 -2.08
CA MET A 10 -7.13 -1.39 -2.38
C MET A 10 -8.02 -1.93 -1.27
N SER A 11 -8.96 -1.11 -0.81
CA SER A 11 -9.99 -1.46 0.17
C SER A 11 -11.29 -0.76 -0.20
N GLU A 12 -12.44 -1.45 -0.07
CA GLU A 12 -13.77 -0.91 -0.41
C GLU A 12 -13.86 -0.31 -1.85
N GLY A 13 -13.15 -0.92 -2.80
CA GLY A 13 -13.12 -0.46 -4.20
C GLY A 13 -12.37 0.86 -4.43
N ARG A 14 -11.60 1.33 -3.44
CA ARG A 14 -10.77 2.54 -3.52
C ARG A 14 -9.31 2.20 -3.23
N ILE A 15 -8.41 2.93 -3.86
CA ILE A 15 -6.98 2.86 -3.53
C ILE A 15 -6.81 3.57 -2.18
N THR A 16 -6.36 2.83 -1.17
CA THR A 16 -6.15 3.30 0.20
C THR A 16 -4.69 3.46 0.56
N GLY A 17 -3.77 2.98 -0.29
CA GLY A 17 -2.34 3.16 -0.10
C GLY A 17 -1.56 2.98 -1.39
N GLU A 18 -0.45 3.70 -1.49
CA GLU A 18 0.53 3.54 -2.57
C GLU A 18 1.92 3.59 -1.96
N PHE A 19 2.72 2.57 -2.24
CA PHE A 19 4.06 2.43 -1.67
C PHE A 19 5.04 2.00 -2.75
N GLN A 20 6.30 2.42 -2.65
CA GLN A 20 7.35 1.71 -3.36
C GLN A 20 7.68 0.41 -2.62
N ARG A 21 8.20 -0.59 -3.34
CA ARG A 21 8.55 -1.90 -2.77
C ARG A 21 9.41 -1.86 -1.51
N HIS A 22 10.34 -0.90 -1.42
CA HIS A 22 11.18 -0.74 -0.23
C HIS A 22 10.47 -0.08 0.95
N GLU A 23 9.34 0.58 0.71
CA GLU A 23 8.55 1.31 1.72
C GLU A 23 7.34 0.51 2.20
N ALA A 24 6.95 -0.51 1.45
CA ALA A 24 5.79 -1.37 1.67
C ALA A 24 6.05 -2.39 2.78
N THR A 25 5.89 -1.94 4.03
CA THR A 25 5.94 -2.83 5.21
C THR A 25 4.58 -3.47 5.46
N GLN A 26 4.57 -4.65 6.09
CA GLN A 26 3.33 -5.34 6.47
C GLN A 26 2.40 -4.43 7.27
N GLU A 27 2.94 -3.68 8.24
CA GLU A 27 2.16 -2.75 9.05
C GLU A 27 1.46 -1.69 8.19
N LYS A 28 2.19 -0.99 7.32
CA LYS A 28 1.62 0.02 6.42
C LYS A 28 0.56 -0.55 5.48
N ILE A 29 0.81 -1.74 4.93
CA ILE A 29 -0.15 -2.42 4.05
C ILE A 29 -1.42 -2.76 4.83
N MET A 30 -1.29 -3.33 6.03
CA MET A 30 -2.42 -3.72 6.86
C MET A 30 -3.23 -2.49 7.29
N THR A 31 -2.59 -1.40 7.71
CA THR A 31 -3.27 -0.14 8.05
C THR A 31 -4.12 0.38 6.87
N CYS A 32 -3.56 0.39 5.66
CA CYS A 32 -4.31 0.80 4.46
C CYS A 32 -5.42 -0.18 4.08
N ALA A 33 -5.22 -1.49 4.27
CA ALA A 33 -6.21 -2.50 3.92
C ALA A 33 -7.39 -2.54 4.89
N THR A 34 -7.14 -2.36 6.20
CA THR A 34 -8.15 -2.47 7.26
C THR A 34 -8.74 -1.12 7.70
N GLY A 35 -8.22 -0.01 7.16
CA GLY A 35 -8.73 1.34 7.46
C GLY A 35 -8.22 1.94 8.76
N GLY A 36 -7.15 1.37 9.35
CA GLY A 36 -6.49 1.89 10.55
C GLY A 36 -7.43 2.02 11.76
N LYS A 37 -7.58 0.94 12.52
CA LYS A 37 -8.02 1.02 13.92
C LYS A 37 -6.83 0.82 14.84
#